data_AF-A0A838S6F0-F1
#
_entry.id   AF-A0A838S6F0-F1
#
_cell.length_a   1.000
_cell.length_b   1.000
_cell.length_c   1.000
_cell.angle_alpha   90.00
_cell.angle_beta   90.00
_cell.angle_gamma   90.00
#
_symmetry.space_group_name_H-M   'P 1'
#
loop_
_entity.id
_entity.type
_entity.pdbx_description
1 polymer ?
#
loop_
_entity_poly.entity_id
_entity_poly.type
_entity_poly.pdbx_seq_one_letter_code
_entity_poly.pdbx_strand_id
1 'polypeptide(L)'
;MCHESVGLVARALERAGIPTISVFIRAFAHIAGRLRVPRVLVTPHLMGRTVGPVGDRARQREVVEGALRLLEEASVPQTIRDV
;
A
#
# COMPACT_ATOMS: atom_id res chain seq x y z
N MET A 1 12.37 1.13 1.10
CA MET A 1 11.98 2.08 0.02
C MET A 1 11.39 3.34 0.65
N CYS A 2 11.60 4.51 0.06
CA CYS A 2 11.02 5.77 0.56
C CYS A 2 9.55 5.89 0.15
N HIS A 3 8.67 6.26 1.08
CA HIS A 3 7.23 6.39 0.83
C HIS A 3 6.90 7.52 -0.16
N GLU A 4 7.71 8.57 -0.21
CA GLU A 4 7.59 9.65 -1.20
C GLU A 4 7.87 9.15 -2.63
N SER A 5 9.02 8.48 -2.82
CA SER A 5 9.40 7.91 -4.11
C SER A 5 8.37 6.88 -4.59
N VAL A 6 7.90 6.00 -3.69
CA VAL A 6 6.88 5.00 -4.01
C VAL A 6 5.57 5.67 -4.44
N GLY A 7 5.12 6.71 -3.73
CA GLY A 7 3.92 7.46 -4.09
C GLY A 7 4.02 8.10 -5.48
N LEU A 8 5.18 8.69 -5.81
CA LEU A 8 5.43 9.29 -7.13
C LEU A 8 5.41 8.23 -8.25
N VAL A 9 6.09 7.10 -8.04
CA VAL A 9 6.14 5.99 -9.01
C VAL A 9 4.76 5.39 -9.22
N ALA A 10 4.00 5.12 -8.15
CA ALA A 10 2.64 4.59 -8.24
C ALA A 10 1.75 5.49 -9.12
N ARG A 11 1.81 6.81 -8.93
CA ARG A 11 1.07 7.76 -9.78
C ARG A 11 1.52 7.76 -11.23
N ALA A 12 2.82 7.58 -11.49
CA ALA A 12 3.33 7.49 -12.86
C ALA A 12 2.82 6.21 -13.56
N LEU A 13 2.80 5.09 -12.84
CA LEU A 13 2.28 3.82 -13.34
C LEU A 13 0.77 3.87 -13.63
N GLU A 14 -0.05 4.46 -12.74
CA GLU A 14 -1.49 4.64 -13.02
C GLU A 14 -1.73 5.46 -14.28
N ARG A 15 -0.98 6.55 -14.48
CA ARG A 15 -1.11 7.37 -15.70
C ARG A 15 -0.76 6.60 -16.96
N ALA A 16 0.06 5.56 -16.86
CA ALA A 16 0.39 4.66 -17.96
C ALA A 16 -0.62 3.51 -18.12
N GLY A 17 -1.71 3.50 -17.35
CA GLY A 17 -2.73 2.45 -17.39
C GLY A 17 -2.35 1.17 -16.64
N ILE A 18 -1.36 1.23 -15.74
CA ILE A 18 -0.95 0.10 -14.89
C ILE A 18 -1.54 0.31 -13.49
N PRO A 19 -2.52 -0.50 -13.06
CA PRO A 19 -3.08 -0.41 -11.71
C PRO A 19 -2.03 -0.78 -10.66
N THR A 20 -1.97 -0.01 -9.58
CA THR A 20 -1.01 -0.11 -8.49
C THR A 20 -1.66 -0.08 -7.13
N ILE A 21 -1.08 -0.81 -6.19
CA ILE A 21 -1.40 -0.74 -4.78
C ILE A 21 -0.11 -0.55 -3.99
N SER A 22 -0.11 0.39 -3.05
CA SER A 22 1.04 0.61 -2.15
C SER A 22 0.73 0.07 -0.76
N VAL A 23 1.67 -0.70 -0.19
CA VAL A 23 1.55 -1.18 1.19
C VAL A 23 2.37 -0.25 2.08
N PHE A 24 1.70 0.41 3.03
CA PHE A 24 2.28 1.35 3.96
C PHE A 24 2.26 0.76 5.38
N ILE A 25 3.13 1.26 6.24
CA ILE A 25 3.02 1.04 7.68
C ILE A 25 2.22 2.20 8.30
N ARG A 26 1.56 1.95 9.43
CA ARG A 26 0.74 2.95 10.15
C ARG A 26 1.47 4.27 10.39
N ALA A 27 2.77 4.22 10.71
CA ALA A 27 3.58 5.42 10.95
C ALA A 27 3.63 6.40 9.77
N PHE A 28 3.46 5.94 8.53
CA PHE A 28 3.52 6.78 7.33
C PHE A 28 2.15 6.97 6.64
N ALA A 29 1.07 6.41 7.18
CA ALA A 29 -0.26 6.49 6.59
C ALA A 29 -0.75 7.94 6.40
N HIS A 30 -0.40 8.83 7.34
CA HIS A 30 -0.76 10.25 7.31
C HIS A 30 -0.20 11.00 6.07
N ILE A 31 0.87 10.50 5.45
CA ILE A 31 1.51 11.13 4.27
C ILE A 31 0.84 10.69 2.97
N ALA A 32 0.13 9.56 2.95
CA ALA A 32 -0.48 8.99 1.74
C ALA A 32 -1.43 9.97 1.04
N GLY A 33 -2.24 10.70 1.80
CA GLY A 33 -3.15 11.72 1.27
C GLY A 33 -2.40 12.88 0.61
N ARG A 34 -1.32 13.36 1.24
CA ARG A 34 -0.47 14.45 0.70
C ARG A 34 0.19 14.05 -0.61
N LEU A 35 0.67 12.81 -0.72
CA LEU A 35 1.30 12.27 -1.93
C LEU A 35 0.28 11.90 -3.01
N ARG A 36 -1.02 11.91 -2.69
CA ARG A 36 -2.12 11.46 -3.57
C ARG A 36 -1.87 10.06 -4.11
N VAL A 37 -1.46 9.15 -3.23
CA VAL A 37 -1.19 7.76 -3.61
C VAL A 37 -2.50 7.11 -4.09
N PRO A 38 -2.51 6.38 -5.22
CA PRO A 38 -3.76 5.91 -5.85
C PRO A 38 -4.59 4.99 -4.95
N ARG A 39 -3.95 4.02 -4.31
CA ARG A 39 -4.55 3.05 -3.40
C ARG A 39 -3.52 2.70 -2.34
N VAL A 40 -3.93 2.58 -1.07
CA VAL A 40 -3.02 2.26 0.04
C VAL A 40 -3.61 1.23 0.97
N LEU A 41 -2.88 0.15 1.20
CA LEU A 41 -3.13 -0.78 2.31
C LEU A 41 -2.20 -0.42 3.46
N VAL A 42 -2.75 -0.12 4.63
CA VAL A 42 -2.01 0.23 5.84
C VAL A 42 -1.87 -1.01 6.71
N THR A 43 -0.64 -1.34 7.08
CA THR A 43 -0.33 -2.48 7.94
C THR A 43 0.04 -2.02 9.35
N PRO A 44 -0.19 -2.85 10.38
CA PRO A 44 0.21 -2.56 11.75
C PRO A 44 1.71 -2.75 12.00
N HIS A 45 2.48 -3.12 10.97
CA HIS A 45 3.86 -3.54 11.14
C HIS A 45 4.84 -2.37 11.23
N LEU A 46 6.04 -2.68 11.72
CA LEU A 46 7.12 -1.71 11.89
C LEU A 46 7.87 -1.46 10.59
N MET A 47 8.63 -0.36 10.57
CA MET A 47 9.55 -0.05 9.48
C MET A 47 10.50 -1.23 9.21
N GLY A 48 10.69 -1.54 7.92
CA GLY A 48 11.47 -2.70 7.48
C GLY A 48 10.72 -4.02 7.51
N ARG A 49 9.47 -4.06 8.01
CA ARG A 49 8.63 -5.26 8.09
C ARG A 49 7.22 -5.01 7.53
N THR A 50 7.12 -4.23 6.45
CA THR A 50 5.86 -3.74 5.90
C THR A 50 4.83 -4.82 5.57
N VAL A 51 5.26 -6.05 5.31
CA VAL A 51 4.37 -7.21 5.03
C VAL A 51 4.30 -8.22 6.18
N GLY A 52 4.92 -7.94 7.33
CA GLY A 52 4.90 -8.82 8.50
C GLY A 52 6.28 -9.28 8.98
N PRO A 53 6.33 -10.06 10.07
CA PRO A 53 7.57 -10.62 10.60
C PRO A 53 8.27 -11.55 9.62
N VAL A 54 9.59 -11.72 9.81
CA VAL A 54 10.38 -12.67 9.02
C VAL A 54 9.90 -14.10 9.32
N GLY A 55 9.65 -14.89 8.28
CA GLY A 55 9.21 -16.28 8.40
C GLY A 55 7.71 -16.47 8.64
N ASP A 56 6.97 -15.42 9.00
CA ASP A 56 5.52 -15.48 9.20
C ASP A 56 4.78 -15.42 7.85
N ARG A 57 4.78 -16.56 7.15
CA ARG A 57 4.16 -16.70 5.82
C ARG A 57 2.65 -16.46 5.85
N ALA A 58 1.99 -16.80 6.96
CA ALA A 58 0.55 -16.60 7.10
C ALA A 58 0.22 -15.11 7.11
N ARG A 59 0.91 -14.32 7.95
CA ARG A 59 0.75 -12.87 7.99
C ARG A 59 1.13 -12.19 6.69
N GLN A 60 2.25 -12.61 6.09
CA GLN A 60 2.71 -12.06 4.80
C GLN A 60 1.69 -12.30 3.69
N ARG A 61 1.08 -13.50 3.68
CA ARG A 61 0.03 -13.84 2.72
C ARG A 61 -1.23 -13.01 2.93
N GLU A 62 -1.67 -12.86 4.17
CA GLU A 62 -2.83 -12.03 4.53
C GLU A 62 -2.67 -10.58 4.01
N VAL A 63 -1.49 -9.97 4.21
CA VAL A 63 -1.21 -8.61 3.73
C VAL A 63 -1.26 -8.53 2.20
N VAL A 64 -0.63 -9.48 1.51
CA VAL A 64 -0.59 -9.49 0.04
C VAL A 64 -2.00 -9.69 -0.55
N GLU A 65 -2.77 -10.64 -0.01
CA GLU A 65 -4.14 -10.88 -0.45
C GLU A 65 -5.05 -9.68 -0.14
N GLY A 66 -4.88 -9.02 1.01
CA GLY A 66 -5.58 -7.78 1.33
C GLY A 66 -5.27 -6.65 0.34
N ALA A 67 -4.02 -6.56 -0.11
CA ALA A 67 -3.60 -5.56 -1.09
C ALA A 67 -4.22 -5.82 -2.46
N LEU A 68 -4.27 -7.09 -2.90
CA LEU A 68 -4.91 -7.49 -4.15
C LEU A 68 -6.43 -7.28 -4.11
N ARG A 69 -7.11 -7.65 -3.02
CA ARG A 69 -8.54 -7.35 -2.85
C ARG A 69 -8.82 -5.85 -2.92
N LEU A 70 -8.00 -5.02 -2.29
CA LEU A 70 -8.16 -3.57 -2.39
C LEU A 70 -7.94 -3.06 -3.83
N LEU A 71 -7.03 -3.66 -4.59
CA LEU A 71 -6.83 -3.31 -5.99
C LEU A 71 -8.09 -3.57 -6.84
N GLU A 72 -8.79 -4.67 -6.55
CA GLU A 72 -10.02 -5.07 -7.24
C GLU A 72 -11.26 -4.28 -6.79
N GLU A 73 -11.38 -3.96 -5.50
CA GLU A 73 -12.58 -3.36 -4.91
C GLU A 73 -12.58 -1.83 -4.90
N ALA A 74 -11.42 -1.18 -5.01
CA ALA A 74 -11.33 0.28 -4.92
C ALA A 74 -12.02 0.96 -6.11
N SER A 75 -13.20 1.53 -5.85
CA SER A 75 -14.01 2.24 -6.86
C SER A 75 -13.71 3.73 -6.98
N VAL A 76 -12.95 4.29 -6.03
CA VAL A 76 -12.58 5.72 -6.00
C VAL A 76 -11.06 5.88 -5.82
N PRO A 77 -10.47 6.95 -6.40
CA PRO A 77 -9.05 7.21 -6.23
C PRO A 77 -8.73 7.55 -4.77
N GLN A 78 -7.47 7.32 -4.38
CA GLN A 78 -6.94 7.60 -3.04
C GLN A 78 -7.65 6.82 -1.92
N THR A 79 -8.13 5.60 -2.23
CA THR A 79 -8.72 4.71 -1.22
C THR A 79 -7.62 4.18 -0.30
N ILE A 80 -7.82 4.34 1.02
CA ILE A 80 -6.92 3.85 2.07
C ILE A 80 -7.69 2.85 2.93
N ARG A 81 -7.10 1.68 3.19
CA ARG A 81 -7.69 0.63 4.03
C ARG A 81 -6.64 0.06 4.96
N ASP A 82 -7.02 -0.26 6.20
CA ASP A 82 -6.18 -1.04 7.11
C ASP A 82 -6.33 -2.55 6.84
N VAL A 83 -5.26 -3.32 7.05
CA VAL A 83 -5.30 -4.79 7.10
C VAL A 83 -5.62 -5.28 8.51
#